data_AF-A0A0S9NF86-F1
#
_entry.id   AF-A0A0S9NF86-F1
#
_cell.length_a   1.000
_cell.length_b   1.000
_cell.length_c   1.000
_cell.angle_alpha   90.00
_cell.angle_beta   90.00
_cell.angle_gamma   90.00
#
_symmetry.space_group_name_H-M   'P 1'
#
loop_
_entity.id
_entity.type
_entity.pdbx_description
1 polymer ?
#
loop_
_entity_poly.entity_id
_entity_poly.type
_entity_poly.pdbx_seq_one_letter_code
_entity_poly.pdbx_strand_id
1 'polypeptide(L)'
;MTTTRIPMTKRLWTAEEDARLRAMYTTATVKQIAELLNRTEMSIRIRAWEQGLRKHHKPACNWKPIGSERMDRGILIRKVTDTGRDKKDWKRVDVIEWEAKNGPIPPGYSLMLKDGNGPRTQDNLALFTKSEHFKRASVHAMPPEIAALYQLKGQITQAINRRTRTEQQAPSEPSDDT
;
A
#
# COMPACT_ATOMS: atom_id res chain seq x y z
N MET A 1 60.90 0.44 -15.61
CA MET A 1 59.51 0.20 -16.04
C MET A 1 58.74 1.49 -15.82
N THR A 2 58.45 2.23 -16.88
CA THR A 2 57.86 3.58 -16.79
C THR A 2 56.34 3.44 -16.73
N THR A 3 55.75 3.60 -15.55
CA THR A 3 54.30 3.62 -15.38
C THR A 3 53.75 4.94 -15.92
N THR A 4 53.24 4.92 -17.15
CA THR A 4 52.51 6.04 -17.75
C THR A 4 51.23 6.31 -16.96
N ARG A 5 51.17 7.43 -16.23
CA ARG A 5 49.92 7.92 -15.62
C ARG A 5 49.00 8.42 -16.73
N ILE A 6 47.88 7.72 -16.94
CA ILE A 6 46.82 8.15 -17.86
C ILE A 6 46.10 9.36 -17.24
N PRO A 7 46.05 10.52 -17.92
CA PRO A 7 45.34 11.68 -17.40
C PRO A 7 43.84 11.42 -17.35
N MET A 8 43.20 11.72 -16.22
CA MET A 8 41.75 11.60 -16.05
C MET A 8 41.03 12.76 -16.74
N THR A 9 40.90 12.69 -18.07
CA THR A 9 40.09 13.65 -18.83
C THR A 9 38.61 13.35 -18.63
N LYS A 10 37.82 14.37 -18.28
CA LYS A 10 36.36 14.24 -18.17
C LYS A 10 35.79 13.93 -19.56
N ARG A 11 35.34 12.70 -19.78
CA ARG A 11 34.73 12.27 -21.04
C ARG A 11 33.39 13.01 -21.26
N LEU A 12 33.39 14.02 -22.13
CA LEU A 12 32.21 14.80 -22.50
C LEU A 12 31.21 13.97 -23.31
N TRP A 13 29.93 14.35 -23.31
CA TRP A 13 28.89 13.74 -24.14
C TRP A 13 29.01 14.26 -25.58
N THR A 14 28.99 13.35 -26.55
CA THR A 14 28.94 13.73 -27.98
C THR A 14 27.50 13.83 -28.47
N ALA A 15 27.30 14.59 -29.56
CA ALA A 15 25.98 14.71 -30.20
C ALA A 15 25.42 13.36 -30.67
N GLU A 16 26.30 12.43 -31.07
CA GLU A 16 25.93 11.06 -31.45
C GLU A 16 25.47 10.22 -30.26
N GLU A 17 26.16 10.32 -29.12
CA GLU A 17 25.76 9.66 -27.87
C GLU A 17 24.39 10.19 -27.41
N ASP A 18 24.15 11.50 -27.53
CA ASP A 18 22.86 12.12 -27.22
C ASP A 18 21.73 11.69 -28.16
N ALA A 19 22.00 11.55 -29.46
CA ALA A 19 21.03 11.06 -30.42
C ALA A 19 20.66 9.59 -30.16
N ARG A 20 21.68 8.75 -29.87
CA ARG A 20 21.49 7.34 -29.50
C ARG A 20 20.71 7.19 -28.21
N LEU A 21 21.00 8.02 -27.21
CA LEU A 21 20.25 8.06 -25.95
C LEU A 21 18.78 8.37 -26.23
N ARG A 22 18.47 9.44 -26.98
CA ARG A 22 17.08 9.81 -27.33
C ARG A 22 16.32 8.71 -28.04
N ALA A 23 16.95 8.05 -29.01
CA ALA A 23 16.32 7.01 -29.80
C ALA A 23 15.99 5.75 -28.98
N MET A 24 16.85 5.38 -28.02
CA MET A 24 16.71 4.13 -27.27
C MET A 24 16.04 4.28 -25.90
N TYR A 25 16.00 5.48 -25.31
CA TYR A 25 15.56 5.66 -23.92
C TYR A 25 14.10 5.23 -23.67
N THR A 26 13.25 5.30 -24.70
CA THR A 26 11.85 4.88 -24.65
C THR A 26 11.68 3.37 -24.62
N THR A 27 12.55 2.62 -25.31
CA THR A 27 12.41 1.18 -25.56
C THR A 27 13.35 0.33 -24.72
N ALA A 28 14.63 0.70 -24.64
CA ALA A 28 15.68 -0.05 -23.98
C ALA A 28 15.74 0.22 -22.46
N THR A 29 16.43 -0.66 -21.73
CA THR A 29 16.76 -0.42 -20.32
C THR A 29 18.01 0.46 -20.21
N VAL A 30 18.14 1.21 -19.10
CA VAL A 30 19.33 2.05 -18.85
C VAL A 30 20.61 1.22 -18.87
N LYS A 31 20.55 -0.02 -18.38
CA LYS A 31 21.66 -0.98 -18.41
C LYS A 31 22.12 -1.32 -19.84
N GLN A 32 21.19 -1.63 -20.74
CA GLN A 32 21.51 -1.91 -22.15
C GLN A 32 22.13 -0.69 -22.86
N ILE A 33 21.65 0.52 -22.55
CA ILE A 33 22.22 1.76 -23.10
C ILE A 33 23.62 2.01 -22.51
N ALA A 34 23.85 1.68 -21.24
CA ALA A 34 25.14 1.77 -20.56
C ALA A 34 26.19 0.87 -21.20
N GLU A 35 25.83 -0.39 -21.47
CA GLU A 35 26.65 -1.35 -22.18
C GLU A 35 26.95 -0.88 -23.62
N LEU A 36 25.95 -0.36 -24.36
CA LEU A 36 26.15 0.09 -25.74
C LEU A 36 27.04 1.34 -25.87
N LEU A 37 26.89 2.31 -24.97
CA LEU A 37 27.64 3.57 -25.02
C LEU A 37 28.96 3.49 -24.23
N ASN A 38 29.24 2.36 -23.58
CA ASN A 38 30.36 2.18 -22.64
C ASN A 38 30.40 3.32 -21.61
N ARG A 39 29.25 3.59 -20.97
CA ARG A 39 29.06 4.62 -19.94
C ARG A 39 28.46 3.99 -18.69
N THR A 40 28.57 4.66 -17.54
CA THR A 40 27.89 4.20 -16.33
C THR A 40 26.39 4.46 -16.43
N GLU A 41 25.57 3.59 -15.81
CA GLU A 41 24.12 3.77 -15.74
C GLU A 41 23.73 5.14 -15.15
N MET A 42 24.47 5.59 -14.14
CA MET A 42 24.27 6.88 -13.50
C MET A 42 24.50 8.05 -14.46
N SER A 43 25.55 7.98 -15.30
CA SER A 43 25.82 9.02 -16.31
C SER A 43 24.69 9.14 -17.33
N ILE A 44 24.11 8.01 -17.73
CA ILE A 44 22.94 7.99 -18.63
C ILE A 44 21.69 8.56 -17.96
N ARG A 45 21.45 8.23 -16.68
CA ARG A 45 20.30 8.79 -15.94
C ARG A 45 20.40 10.31 -15.81
N ILE A 46 21.57 10.83 -15.46
CA ILE A 46 21.83 12.27 -15.37
C ILE A 46 21.64 12.92 -16.74
N ARG A 47 22.23 12.36 -17.80
CA ARG A 47 22.10 12.92 -19.15
C ARG A 47 20.67 12.89 -19.68
N ALA A 48 19.95 11.81 -19.44
CA ALA A 48 18.54 11.70 -19.81
C ALA A 48 17.69 12.74 -19.09
N TRP A 49 17.98 13.00 -17.80
CA TRP A 49 17.33 14.07 -17.04
C TRP A 49 17.65 15.47 -17.59
N GLU A 50 18.91 15.74 -17.93
CA GLU A 50 19.34 16.99 -18.60
C GLU A 50 18.62 17.22 -19.93
N GLN A 51 18.35 16.15 -20.69
CA GLN A 51 17.61 16.19 -21.95
C GLN A 51 16.08 16.14 -21.78
N GLY A 52 15.57 16.11 -20.55
CA GLY A 52 14.13 16.02 -20.27
C GLY A 52 13.48 14.70 -20.69
N LEU A 53 14.26 13.65 -20.95
CA LEU A 53 13.76 12.34 -21.34
C LEU A 53 13.10 11.65 -20.16
N ARG A 54 11.86 11.18 -20.35
CA ARG A 54 11.11 10.40 -19.36
C ARG A 54 10.72 9.07 -19.97
N LYS A 55 10.93 7.97 -19.23
CA LYS A 55 10.44 6.66 -19.63
C LYS A 55 8.94 6.59 -19.36
N HIS A 56 8.16 6.11 -20.32
CA HIS A 56 6.79 5.73 -20.04
C HIS A 56 6.84 4.59 -19.01
N HIS A 57 6.40 4.86 -17.79
CA HIS A 57 6.26 3.81 -16.79
C HIS A 57 5.26 2.80 -17.36
N LYS A 58 5.71 1.56 -17.55
CA LYS A 58 4.77 0.44 -17.75
C LYS A 58 3.74 0.55 -16.63
N PRO A 59 2.43 0.36 -16.91
CA PRO A 59 1.46 0.26 -15.83
C PRO A 59 2.01 -0.75 -14.83
N ALA A 60 1.94 -0.42 -13.54
CA ALA A 60 2.45 -1.29 -12.49
C ALA A 60 1.96 -2.72 -12.77
N CYS A 61 2.75 -3.74 -12.48
CA CYS A 61 2.38 -5.14 -12.73
C CYS A 61 1.02 -5.53 -12.10
N ASN A 62 0.56 -4.76 -11.12
CA ASN A 62 -0.73 -4.92 -10.45
C ASN A 62 -1.87 -4.05 -11.02
N TRP A 63 -1.66 -3.36 -12.15
CA TRP A 63 -2.71 -2.60 -12.80
C TRP A 63 -3.79 -3.54 -13.32
N LYS A 64 -5.05 -3.12 -13.14
CA LYS A 64 -6.25 -3.84 -13.53
C LYS A 64 -7.16 -2.88 -14.31
N PRO A 65 -7.90 -3.35 -15.32
CA PRO A 65 -8.88 -2.52 -16.01
C PRO A 65 -10.04 -2.15 -15.09
N ILE A 66 -10.73 -1.04 -15.40
CA ILE A 66 -11.97 -0.63 -14.73
C ILE A 66 -13.00 -1.77 -14.83
N GLY A 67 -13.75 -2.02 -13.76
CA GLY A 67 -14.66 -3.15 -13.62
C GLY A 67 -14.04 -4.40 -13.01
N SER A 68 -12.71 -4.48 -12.92
CA SER A 68 -12.06 -5.61 -12.25
C SER A 68 -12.44 -5.70 -10.78
N GLU A 69 -12.61 -6.92 -10.29
CA GLU A 69 -12.95 -7.22 -8.90
C GLU A 69 -11.78 -7.91 -8.18
N ARG A 70 -11.65 -7.63 -6.89
CA ARG A 70 -10.71 -8.34 -6.01
C ARG A 70 -11.19 -8.33 -4.57
N MET A 71 -10.68 -9.26 -3.79
CA MET A 71 -10.86 -9.28 -2.34
C MET A 71 -9.83 -8.37 -1.65
N ASP A 72 -10.27 -7.54 -0.72
CA ASP A 72 -9.43 -6.76 0.18
C ASP A 72 -9.93 -6.93 1.62
N ARG A 73 -9.11 -7.54 2.49
CA ARG A 73 -9.46 -7.81 3.91
C ARG A 73 -10.83 -8.49 4.09
N GLY A 74 -11.17 -9.42 3.20
CA GLY A 74 -12.46 -10.13 3.22
C GLY A 74 -13.65 -9.35 2.62
N ILE A 75 -13.40 -8.17 2.05
CA ILE A 75 -14.43 -7.34 1.41
C ILE A 75 -14.18 -7.30 -0.10
N LEU A 76 -15.22 -7.58 -0.88
CA LEU A 76 -15.15 -7.49 -2.34
C LEU A 76 -15.16 -6.01 -2.77
N ILE A 77 -14.16 -5.63 -3.57
CA ILE A 77 -14.01 -4.28 -4.12
C ILE A 77 -13.91 -4.36 -5.64
N ARG A 78 -14.48 -3.36 -6.32
CA ARG A 78 -14.48 -3.21 -7.77
C ARG A 78 -13.78 -1.92 -8.16
N LYS A 79 -12.97 -1.97 -9.22
CA LYS A 79 -12.31 -0.79 -9.76
C LYS A 79 -13.33 0.07 -10.51
N VAL A 80 -13.54 1.31 -10.07
CA VAL A 80 -14.53 2.25 -10.63
C VAL A 80 -13.85 3.37 -11.41
N THR A 81 -12.64 3.80 -11.02
CA THR A 81 -11.87 4.84 -11.73
C THR A 81 -10.42 4.42 -11.96
N ASP A 82 -9.70 5.15 -12.83
CA ASP A 82 -8.27 4.91 -13.13
C ASP A 82 -7.44 6.19 -12.93
N THR A 83 -7.50 6.73 -11.71
CA THR A 83 -6.77 7.95 -11.30
C THR A 83 -5.34 7.67 -10.83
N GLY A 84 -4.96 6.39 -10.72
CA GLY A 84 -3.68 5.95 -10.15
C GLY A 84 -3.64 6.03 -8.62
N ARG A 85 -4.78 6.25 -7.96
CA ARG A 85 -4.91 6.31 -6.50
C ARG A 85 -5.88 5.23 -6.03
N ASP A 86 -5.34 4.16 -5.46
CA ASP A 86 -6.13 2.97 -5.07
C ASP A 86 -7.39 3.29 -4.26
N LYS A 87 -7.33 4.20 -3.29
CA LYS A 87 -8.49 4.55 -2.43
C LYS A 87 -9.65 5.20 -3.20
N LYS A 88 -9.36 5.87 -4.32
CA LYS A 88 -10.37 6.49 -5.18
C LYS A 88 -10.84 5.52 -6.26
N ASP A 89 -9.88 4.75 -6.76
CA ASP A 89 -10.09 3.83 -7.88
C ASP A 89 -10.86 2.59 -7.50
N TRP A 90 -10.79 2.14 -6.25
CA TRP A 90 -11.49 0.96 -5.78
C TRP A 90 -12.60 1.32 -4.82
N LYS A 91 -13.82 0.87 -5.13
CA LYS A 91 -15.02 1.03 -4.29
C LYS A 91 -15.54 -0.34 -3.90
N ARG A 92 -16.12 -0.46 -2.70
CA ARG A 92 -16.72 -1.72 -2.25
C ARG A 92 -17.93 -2.10 -3.11
N VAL A 93 -18.01 -3.36 -3.49
CA VAL A 93 -19.10 -3.88 -4.34
C VAL A 93 -20.46 -3.70 -3.67
N ASP A 94 -20.54 -4.01 -2.38
CA ASP A 94 -21.79 -3.87 -1.62
C ASP A 94 -22.30 -2.41 -1.54
N VAL A 95 -21.40 -1.44 -1.52
CA VAL A 95 -21.76 -0.02 -1.61
C VAL A 95 -22.28 0.34 -3.00
N ILE A 96 -21.63 -0.17 -4.06
CA ILE A 96 -22.09 0.06 -5.45
C ILE A 96 -23.51 -0.49 -5.63
N GLU A 97 -23.76 -1.71 -5.18
CA GLU A 97 -25.07 -2.35 -5.28
C GLU A 97 -26.13 -1.66 -4.41
N TRP A 98 -25.75 -1.26 -3.19
CA TRP A 98 -26.65 -0.51 -2.31
C TRP A 98 -27.07 0.83 -2.93
N GLU A 99 -26.11 1.58 -3.48
CA GLU A 99 -26.37 2.86 -4.15
C GLU A 99 -27.22 2.70 -5.41
N ALA A 100 -27.03 1.62 -6.17
CA ALA A 100 -27.84 1.32 -7.34
C ALA A 100 -29.31 1.06 -7.00
N LYS A 101 -29.60 0.47 -5.82
CA LYS A 101 -30.96 0.12 -5.39
C LYS A 101 -31.65 1.21 -4.57
N ASN A 102 -30.92 1.89 -3.68
CA ASN A 102 -31.49 2.81 -2.67
C ASN A 102 -31.09 4.26 -2.88
N GLY A 103 -30.17 4.53 -3.81
CA GLY A 103 -29.58 5.85 -4.01
C GLY A 103 -28.33 6.11 -3.14
N PRO A 104 -27.74 7.31 -3.27
CA PRO A 104 -26.48 7.64 -2.63
C PRO A 104 -26.55 7.59 -1.10
N ILE A 105 -25.47 7.14 -0.47
CA ILE A 105 -25.37 7.14 1.00
C ILE A 105 -25.35 8.59 1.50
N PRO A 106 -26.27 9.01 2.39
CA PRO A 106 -26.30 10.36 2.92
C PRO A 106 -25.02 10.69 3.73
N PRO A 107 -24.56 11.95 3.72
CA PRO A 107 -23.40 12.36 4.52
C PRO A 107 -23.58 12.02 6.00
N GLY A 108 -22.54 11.46 6.63
CA GLY A 108 -22.55 11.07 8.05
C GLY A 108 -23.06 9.64 8.33
N TYR A 109 -23.66 8.99 7.34
CA TYR A 109 -24.02 7.58 7.40
C TYR A 109 -22.91 6.69 6.85
N SER A 110 -22.88 5.44 7.30
CA SER A 110 -21.96 4.41 6.84
C SER A 110 -22.71 3.10 6.63
N LEU A 111 -22.41 2.42 5.52
CA LEU A 111 -23.00 1.12 5.20
C LEU A 111 -22.29 0.00 5.97
N MET A 112 -23.02 -0.61 6.91
CA MET A 112 -22.50 -1.60 7.85
C MET A 112 -23.44 -2.81 7.93
N LEU A 113 -22.92 -3.92 8.45
CA LEU A 113 -23.73 -5.11 8.73
C LEU A 113 -24.68 -4.82 9.90
N LYS A 114 -25.90 -5.36 9.85
CA LYS A 114 -26.87 -5.27 10.96
C LYS A 114 -26.38 -6.09 12.15
N ASP A 115 -26.15 -7.38 11.90
CA ASP A 115 -25.83 -8.37 12.94
C ASP A 115 -24.33 -8.50 13.23
N GLY A 116 -23.50 -7.64 12.62
CA GLY A 116 -22.04 -7.63 12.77
C GLY A 116 -21.31 -8.82 12.13
N ASN A 117 -21.99 -9.96 11.95
CA ASN A 117 -21.50 -11.19 11.38
C ASN A 117 -22.27 -11.58 10.10
N GLY A 118 -21.69 -12.49 9.32
CA GLY A 118 -22.30 -13.07 8.13
C GLY A 118 -21.91 -12.38 6.81
N PRO A 119 -22.47 -12.87 5.69
CA PRO A 119 -22.18 -12.32 4.37
C PRO A 119 -22.75 -10.90 4.22
N ARG A 120 -22.09 -10.08 3.40
CA ARG A 120 -22.52 -8.71 3.08
C ARG A 120 -23.60 -8.73 1.99
N THR A 121 -24.76 -9.30 2.32
CA THR A 121 -25.94 -9.30 1.43
C THR A 121 -26.78 -8.04 1.65
N GLN A 122 -27.59 -7.66 0.66
CA GLN A 122 -28.46 -6.48 0.72
C GLN A 122 -29.37 -6.48 1.96
N ASP A 123 -29.84 -7.65 2.39
CA ASP A 123 -30.75 -7.77 3.54
C ASP A 123 -30.02 -7.61 4.90
N ASN A 124 -28.72 -7.93 4.95
CA ASN A 124 -27.88 -7.78 6.15
C ASN A 124 -27.15 -6.43 6.20
N LEU A 125 -27.38 -5.55 5.23
CA LEU A 125 -26.78 -4.22 5.20
C LEU A 125 -27.79 -3.17 5.67
N ALA A 126 -27.30 -2.19 6.42
CA ALA A 126 -28.06 -1.02 6.79
C ALA A 126 -27.14 0.20 6.95
N LEU A 127 -27.75 1.37 6.83
CA LEU A 127 -27.10 2.65 7.09
C LEU A 127 -27.14 2.95 8.58
N PHE A 128 -26.01 3.34 9.12
CA PHE A 128 -25.91 3.79 10.50
C PHE A 128 -25.05 5.03 10.59
N THR A 129 -25.38 5.89 11.54
CA THR A 129 -24.44 6.91 12.02
C THR A 129 -23.33 6.25 12.84
N LYS A 130 -22.19 6.95 12.96
CA LYS A 130 -21.08 6.47 13.81
C LYS A 130 -21.51 6.27 15.27
N SER A 131 -22.38 7.14 15.78
CA SER A 131 -22.88 7.07 17.16
C SER A 131 -23.82 5.88 17.36
N GLU A 132 -24.74 5.61 16.43
CA GLU A 132 -25.61 4.43 16.49
C GLU A 132 -24.82 3.12 16.41
N HIS A 133 -23.85 3.04 15.50
CA HIS A 133 -22.97 1.88 15.43
C HIS A 133 -22.20 1.67 16.74
N PHE A 134 -21.62 2.74 17.30
CA PHE A 134 -20.89 2.65 18.57
C PHE A 134 -21.80 2.21 19.72
N LYS A 135 -23.01 2.75 19.82
CA LYS A 135 -24.00 2.34 20.85
C LYS A 135 -24.32 0.85 20.75
N ARG A 136 -24.52 0.33 19.55
CA ARG A 136 -24.78 -1.11 19.32
C ARG A 136 -23.58 -1.98 19.67
N ALA A 137 -22.39 -1.56 19.27
CA ALA A 137 -21.16 -2.32 19.45
C ALA A 137 -20.62 -2.20 20.88
N SER A 138 -21.12 -1.24 21.66
CA SER A 138 -20.72 -0.99 23.03
C SER A 138 -20.97 -2.20 23.91
N VAL A 139 -19.97 -2.54 24.73
CA VAL A 139 -20.07 -3.61 25.73
C VAL A 139 -21.21 -3.37 26.71
N HIS A 140 -21.56 -2.11 26.96
CA HIS A 140 -22.67 -1.74 27.84
C HIS A 140 -24.06 -2.06 27.27
N ALA A 141 -24.17 -2.26 25.95
CA ALA A 141 -25.41 -2.68 25.31
C ALA A 141 -25.54 -4.22 25.23
N MET A 142 -24.51 -4.96 25.63
CA MET A 142 -24.53 -6.43 25.62
C MET A 142 -25.12 -7.00 26.93
N PRO A 143 -25.63 -8.25 26.90
CA PRO A 143 -26.02 -8.96 28.10
C PRO A 143 -24.89 -8.99 29.14
N PRO A 144 -25.22 -8.96 30.45
CA PRO A 144 -24.22 -8.84 31.52
C PRO A 144 -23.19 -9.98 31.50
N GLU A 145 -23.60 -11.19 31.16
CA GLU A 145 -22.71 -12.36 31.03
C GLU A 145 -21.64 -12.15 29.94
N ILE A 146 -22.06 -11.63 28.78
CA ILE A 146 -21.15 -11.34 27.66
C ILE A 146 -20.20 -10.19 28.04
N ALA A 147 -20.72 -9.14 28.70
CA ALA A 147 -19.91 -8.03 29.17
C ALA A 147 -18.82 -8.48 30.16
N ALA A 148 -19.14 -9.39 31.08
CA ALA A 148 -18.19 -9.98 32.02
C ALA A 148 -17.08 -10.76 31.29
N LEU A 149 -17.42 -11.51 30.23
CA LEU A 149 -16.42 -12.21 29.41
C LEU A 149 -15.44 -11.25 28.73
N TYR A 150 -15.92 -10.12 28.21
CA TYR A 150 -15.05 -9.08 27.62
C TYR A 150 -14.10 -8.49 28.66
N GLN A 151 -14.59 -8.22 29.87
CA GLN A 151 -13.76 -7.72 30.98
C GLN A 151 -12.68 -8.74 31.33
N LEU A 152 -13.04 -10.02 31.47
CA LEU A 152 -12.10 -11.10 31.77
C LEU A 152 -11.03 -11.25 30.69
N LYS A 153 -11.41 -11.24 29.41
CA LYS A 153 -10.46 -11.26 28.29
C LYS A 153 -9.47 -10.09 28.38
N GLY A 154 -9.96 -8.90 28.74
CA GLY A 154 -9.12 -7.71 28.95
C GLY A 154 -8.14 -7.90 30.10
N GLN A 155 -8.58 -8.42 31.25
CA GLN A 155 -7.73 -8.73 32.40
C GLN A 155 -6.63 -9.74 32.04
N ILE A 156 -6.98 -10.80 31.32
CA ILE A 156 -6.02 -11.81 30.85
C ILE A 156 -4.98 -11.17 29.91
N THR A 157 -5.44 -10.37 28.95
CA THR A 157 -4.54 -9.68 28.01
C THR A 157 -3.57 -8.76 28.74
N GLN A 158 -4.04 -8.01 29.74
CA GLN A 158 -3.18 -7.17 30.57
C GLN A 158 -2.18 -7.99 31.39
N ALA A 159 -2.61 -9.11 31.97
CA ALA A 159 -1.74 -10.00 32.74
C ALA A 159 -0.61 -10.58 31.87
N ILE A 160 -0.93 -11.01 30.64
CA ILE A 160 0.05 -11.48 29.66
C ILE A 160 1.04 -10.35 29.34
N ASN A 161 0.55 -9.18 28.92
CA ASN A 161 1.41 -8.05 28.56
C ASN A 161 2.31 -7.59 29.71
N ARG A 162 1.82 -7.65 30.96
CA ARG A 162 2.63 -7.35 32.15
C ARG A 162 3.80 -8.31 32.29
N ARG A 163 3.57 -9.63 32.14
CA ARG A 163 4.63 -10.65 32.22
C ARG A 163 5.64 -10.51 31.10
N THR A 164 5.18 -10.38 29.86
CA THR A 164 6.06 -10.19 28.69
C THR A 164 6.95 -8.96 28.84
N ARG A 165 6.42 -7.86 29.39
CA ARG A 165 7.21 -6.66 29.66
C ARG A 165 8.28 -6.89 30.73
N THR A 166 7.95 -7.59 31.81
CA THR A 166 8.90 -7.92 32.88
C THR A 166 10.04 -8.82 32.37
N GLU A 167 9.73 -9.82 31.54
CA GLU A 167 10.72 -10.70 30.90
C GLU A 167 11.68 -9.92 29.97
N GLN A 168 11.18 -8.92 29.25
CA GLN A 168 12.00 -8.05 28.38
C GLN A 168 12.84 -7.02 29.14
N GLN A 169 12.45 -6.68 30.38
CA GLN A 169 13.16 -5.74 31.25
C GLN A 169 14.07 -6.42 32.27
N ALA A 170 14.09 -7.75 32.32
CA ALA A 170 15.09 -8.48 33.08
C ALA A 170 16.48 -8.15 32.51
N PRO A 171 17.46 -7.73 33.34
CA PRO A 171 18.83 -7.51 32.87
C PRO A 171 19.36 -8.81 32.24
N SER A 172 19.94 -8.73 31.05
CA SER A 172 20.79 -9.81 30.56
C SER A 172 21.85 -10.08 31.61
N GLU A 173 21.94 -11.32 32.09
CA GLU A 173 22.94 -11.75 33.08
C GLU A 173 24.32 -11.18 32.69
N PRO A 174 25.09 -10.63 33.64
CA PRO A 174 26.43 -10.19 33.34
C PRO A 174 27.18 -11.39 32.76
N SER A 175 27.65 -11.24 31.52
CA SER A 175 28.51 -12.23 30.88
C SER A 175 29.79 -12.32 31.72
N ASP A 176 29.90 -13.37 32.53
CA ASP A 176 31.15 -13.80 33.14
C ASP A 176 32.07 -14.32 32.03
N ASP A 177 32.65 -13.41 31.25
CA ASP A 177 33.80 -13.71 30.40
C ASP A 177 35.05 -13.58 31.29
N THR A 178 35.59 -14.75 31.65
CA THR A 178 36.91 -14.95 32.29
C THR A 178 38.00 -14.99 31.24
#